data_AF-A0A7C0UEC7-F1
#
_entry.id   AF-A0A7C0UEC7-F1
#
_cell.length_a   1.000
_cell.length_b   1.000
_cell.length_c   1.000
_cell.angle_alpha   90.00
_cell.angle_beta   90.00
_cell.angle_gamma   90.00
#
_symmetry.space_group_name_H-M   'P 1'
#
loop_
_entity.id
_entity.type
_entity.pdbx_description
1 polymer ?
#
loop_
_entity_poly.entity_id
_entity_poly.type
_entity_poly.pdbx_seq_one_letter_code
_entity_poly.pdbx_strand_id
1 'polypeptide(L)'
;KKLFRQFSFPGGIPSHAAPETPGSIHEGGELGYSVSHAYGAAFDNPDLIVACVVGDGEAETGPLAASWHSNKFLNPARDGAVLPVLHLNGYKIANPAILARISHEELKSLFIGYGYKPRFVEGSDPEMMHHLMAETMDTVIAEIRAIQDDARNNGNTKRPIWPMIIFRSPKGWTGPKEVDGKKTEGSWRSHQVPFSEMSTRPDHIKLLDDWMKSYRPEELFDENGAFKRELAELAPKGERRMGANPQANGGILLKGLKMPDFRDYALKVEKPGQVVGEATRVLGNFLRDIMKLNMKNRNFRVFGPDETASNRLGALFEVTKRTWMDGTIPEDDNLSPDGRVMEILSEHTCQGWLEDVGSALDILHLSNVPM
;
A
#
# COMPACT_ATOMS: atom_id res chain seq x y z
N LYS A 1 8.38 -16.20 -26.02
CA LYS A 1 8.97 -17.52 -25.62
C LYS A 1 9.83 -17.45 -24.34
N LYS A 2 10.85 -16.58 -24.23
CA LYS A 2 11.71 -16.50 -23.02
C LYS A 2 10.90 -16.13 -21.77
N LEU A 3 10.11 -15.05 -21.83
CA LEU A 3 9.27 -14.58 -20.72
C LEU A 3 8.29 -15.66 -20.21
N PHE A 4 7.60 -16.36 -21.11
CA PHE A 4 6.67 -17.43 -20.71
C PHE A 4 7.38 -18.61 -20.05
N ARG A 5 8.59 -18.98 -20.53
CA ARG A 5 9.35 -20.10 -19.97
C ARG A 5 9.97 -19.79 -18.61
N GLN A 6 10.40 -18.55 -18.39
CA GLN A 6 11.09 -18.18 -17.14
C GLN A 6 10.13 -17.97 -15.96
N PHE A 7 8.84 -17.71 -16.20
CA PHE A 7 7.87 -17.51 -15.12
C PHE A 7 7.69 -18.79 -14.29
N SER A 8 7.96 -18.70 -12.98
CA SER A 8 7.86 -19.81 -12.02
C SER A 8 8.65 -21.06 -12.42
N PHE A 9 9.81 -20.88 -13.07
CA PHE A 9 10.65 -21.98 -13.56
C PHE A 9 11.99 -22.01 -12.83
N PRO A 10 12.63 -23.19 -12.63
CA PRO A 10 13.96 -23.26 -12.03
C PRO A 10 14.98 -22.37 -12.75
N GLY A 11 15.57 -21.42 -12.03
CA GLY A 11 16.50 -20.43 -12.58
C GLY A 11 15.84 -19.30 -13.39
N GLY A 12 14.52 -19.16 -13.30
CA GLY A 12 13.73 -18.07 -13.90
C GLY A 12 13.30 -17.02 -12.86
N ILE A 13 12.10 -16.45 -13.06
CA ILE A 13 11.52 -15.38 -12.22
C ILE A 13 10.39 -15.91 -11.31
N PRO A 14 10.12 -15.28 -10.15
CA PRO A 14 9.07 -15.67 -9.21
C PRO A 14 7.65 -15.59 -9.75
N SER A 15 6.71 -16.18 -8.99
CA SER A 15 5.26 -16.10 -9.23
C SER A 15 4.60 -14.83 -8.67
N HIS A 16 5.21 -14.23 -7.65
CA HIS A 16 4.72 -13.02 -6.98
C HIS A 16 5.30 -11.76 -7.63
N ALA A 17 4.82 -10.58 -7.21
CA ALA A 17 5.39 -9.29 -7.57
C ALA A 17 6.71 -9.03 -6.82
N ALA A 18 7.65 -9.97 -6.91
CA ALA A 18 8.91 -9.95 -6.18
C ALA A 18 9.76 -8.71 -6.50
N PRO A 19 10.79 -8.38 -5.67
CA PRO A 19 11.62 -7.19 -5.85
C PRO A 19 12.33 -7.06 -7.21
N GLU A 20 12.50 -8.16 -7.94
CA GLU A 20 13.04 -8.15 -9.31
C GLU A 20 12.05 -7.64 -10.37
N THR A 21 10.77 -7.46 -10.01
CA THR A 21 9.72 -6.92 -10.89
C THR A 21 9.79 -5.38 -10.91
N PRO A 22 10.09 -4.75 -12.06
CA PRO A 22 10.12 -3.29 -12.14
C PRO A 22 8.77 -2.67 -11.76
N GLY A 23 8.78 -1.75 -10.80
CA GLY A 23 7.57 -1.13 -10.27
C GLY A 23 7.06 -1.72 -8.95
N SER A 24 7.64 -2.84 -8.49
CA SER A 24 7.25 -3.43 -7.22
C SER A 24 8.02 -2.83 -6.04
N ILE A 25 7.26 -2.42 -5.02
CA ILE A 25 7.75 -2.12 -3.66
C ILE A 25 7.04 -3.02 -2.62
N HIS A 26 6.18 -3.93 -3.07
CA HIS A 26 5.34 -4.77 -2.23
C HIS A 26 5.11 -6.11 -2.94
N GLU A 27 5.69 -7.18 -2.41
CA GLU A 27 5.60 -8.50 -3.04
C GLU A 27 4.20 -9.12 -2.94
N GLY A 28 3.51 -8.88 -1.82
CA GLY A 28 2.17 -9.41 -1.58
C GLY A 28 2.11 -10.94 -1.42
N GLY A 29 3.23 -11.58 -1.07
CA GLY A 29 3.27 -13.01 -0.73
C GLY A 29 2.65 -13.28 0.63
N GLU A 30 3.15 -12.62 1.68
CA GLU A 30 2.46 -12.53 2.96
C GLU A 30 1.45 -11.39 2.91
N LEU A 31 0.17 -11.75 3.04
CA LEU A 31 -0.96 -10.84 2.90
C LEU A 31 -1.17 -10.01 4.17
N GLY A 32 -1.53 -8.73 3.99
CA GLY A 32 -2.04 -7.88 5.07
C GLY A 32 -1.42 -6.49 5.16
N TYR A 33 -0.34 -6.24 4.42
CA TYR A 33 0.45 -5.02 4.56
C TYR A 33 0.22 -4.00 3.44
N SER A 34 -0.56 -4.32 2.40
CA SER A 34 -0.73 -3.47 1.21
C SER A 34 -1.13 -2.03 1.53
N VAL A 35 -2.09 -1.83 2.44
CA VAL A 35 -2.56 -0.49 2.79
C VAL A 35 -1.56 0.24 3.68
N SER A 36 -0.94 -0.39 4.69
CA SER A 36 0.08 0.29 5.51
C SER A 36 1.27 0.71 4.65
N HIS A 37 1.72 -0.16 3.75
CA HIS A 37 2.74 0.12 2.73
C HIS A 37 2.37 1.32 1.86
N ALA A 38 1.15 1.33 1.31
CA ALA A 38 0.67 2.43 0.47
C ALA A 38 0.62 3.78 1.20
N TYR A 39 0.18 3.80 2.46
CA TYR A 39 0.21 5.01 3.27
C TYR A 39 1.63 5.43 3.61
N GLY A 40 2.51 4.47 3.91
CA GLY A 40 3.92 4.70 4.12
C GLY A 40 4.56 5.45 2.94
N ALA A 41 4.37 4.93 1.73
CA ALA A 41 4.84 5.56 0.50
C ALA A 41 4.25 6.97 0.27
N ALA A 42 2.99 7.21 0.68
CA ALA A 42 2.33 8.51 0.49
C ALA A 42 2.81 9.60 1.47
N PHE A 43 3.32 9.25 2.65
CA PHE A 43 3.77 10.26 3.62
C PHE A 43 4.96 11.08 3.10
N ASP A 44 4.92 12.41 3.30
CA ASP A 44 5.87 13.40 2.79
C ASP A 44 6.11 13.38 1.25
N ASN A 45 5.25 12.69 0.48
CA ASN A 45 5.30 12.62 -0.98
C ASN A 45 4.07 13.31 -1.60
N PRO A 46 3.98 14.66 -1.60
CA PRO A 46 2.75 15.42 -1.90
C PRO A 46 2.16 15.18 -3.30
N ASP A 47 2.99 14.82 -4.28
CA ASP A 47 2.55 14.61 -5.66
C ASP A 47 2.25 13.15 -5.99
N LEU A 48 2.47 12.23 -5.04
CA LEU A 48 2.26 10.81 -5.23
C LEU A 48 0.81 10.42 -4.94
N ILE A 49 0.22 9.67 -5.86
CA ILE A 49 -1.03 8.94 -5.63
C ILE A 49 -0.71 7.45 -5.72
N VAL A 50 -0.97 6.71 -4.64
CA VAL A 50 -0.75 5.28 -4.57
C VAL A 50 -2.08 4.56 -4.77
N ALA A 51 -2.24 3.90 -5.92
CA ALA A 51 -3.38 3.01 -6.17
C ALA A 51 -3.11 1.66 -5.51
N CYS A 52 -3.78 1.40 -4.39
CA CYS A 52 -3.55 0.21 -3.56
C CYS A 52 -4.64 -0.83 -3.81
N VAL A 53 -4.34 -1.87 -4.58
CA VAL A 53 -5.28 -2.98 -4.80
C VAL A 53 -5.22 -3.93 -3.61
N VAL A 54 -6.38 -4.18 -3.01
CA VAL A 54 -6.53 -4.95 -1.78
C VAL A 54 -7.35 -6.19 -2.05
N GLY A 55 -6.80 -7.37 -1.75
CA GLY A 55 -7.56 -8.62 -1.90
C GLY A 55 -8.72 -8.69 -0.90
N ASP A 56 -9.88 -9.19 -1.31
CA ASP A 56 -11.01 -9.41 -0.40
C ASP A 56 -10.71 -10.47 0.68
N GLY A 57 -9.87 -11.47 0.37
CA GLY A 57 -9.31 -12.39 1.36
C GLY A 57 -8.23 -11.77 2.24
N GLU A 58 -7.40 -10.87 1.69
CA GLU A 58 -6.41 -10.11 2.45
C GLU A 58 -7.10 -9.24 3.50
N ALA A 59 -8.26 -8.66 3.17
CA ALA A 59 -9.09 -7.80 4.03
C ALA A 59 -9.57 -8.46 5.34
N GLU A 60 -9.39 -9.77 5.48
CA GLU A 60 -9.71 -10.51 6.70
C GLU A 60 -8.53 -10.61 7.67
N THR A 61 -7.32 -10.24 7.22
CA THR A 61 -6.12 -10.27 8.08
C THR A 61 -6.18 -9.14 9.11
N GLY A 62 -5.66 -9.42 10.32
CA GLY A 62 -5.56 -8.43 11.39
C GLY A 62 -4.77 -7.18 10.98
N PRO A 63 -3.58 -7.29 10.36
CA PRO A 63 -2.81 -6.15 9.88
C PRO A 63 -3.62 -5.23 8.95
N LEU A 64 -4.31 -5.80 7.96
CA LEU A 64 -5.05 -4.99 7.00
C LEU A 64 -6.27 -4.32 7.63
N ALA A 65 -6.99 -5.03 8.50
CA ALA A 65 -8.16 -4.47 9.18
C ALA A 65 -7.82 -3.21 9.99
N ALA A 66 -6.68 -3.21 10.68
CA ALA A 66 -6.18 -2.03 11.41
C ALA A 66 -5.66 -0.92 10.46
N SER A 67 -5.01 -1.30 9.36
CA SER A 67 -4.39 -0.35 8.43
C SER A 67 -5.37 0.63 7.77
N TRP A 68 -6.67 0.31 7.69
CA TRP A 68 -7.71 1.23 7.19
C TRP A 68 -7.77 2.55 7.98
N HIS A 69 -7.27 2.57 9.22
CA HIS A 69 -7.15 3.77 10.04
C HIS A 69 -6.02 4.72 9.65
N SER A 70 -5.16 4.36 8.69
CA SER A 70 -4.05 5.21 8.25
C SER A 70 -4.49 6.57 7.70
N ASN A 71 -5.73 6.69 7.19
CA ASN A 71 -6.31 7.97 6.77
C ASN A 71 -6.47 9.01 7.90
N LYS A 72 -6.41 8.62 9.18
CA LYS A 72 -6.41 9.53 10.34
C LYS A 72 -5.04 10.20 10.56
N PHE A 73 -4.02 9.81 9.81
CA PHE A 73 -2.66 10.32 9.92
C PHE A 73 -2.15 11.00 8.63
N LEU A 74 -2.89 10.89 7.54
CA LEU A 74 -2.54 11.46 6.23
C LEU A 74 -3.00 12.93 6.13
N ASN A 75 -2.05 13.86 6.00
CA ASN A 75 -2.34 15.27 5.90
C ASN A 75 -2.32 15.74 4.43
N PRO A 76 -3.47 16.11 3.83
CA PRO A 76 -3.56 16.47 2.41
C PRO A 76 -2.73 17.71 2.03
N ALA A 77 -2.34 18.54 3.00
CA ALA A 77 -1.50 19.71 2.75
C ALA A 77 -0.03 19.36 2.45
N ARG A 78 0.46 18.18 2.83
CA ARG A 78 1.90 17.85 2.77
C ARG A 78 2.20 16.43 2.27
N ASP A 79 1.28 15.50 2.49
CA ASP A 79 1.41 14.11 2.10
C ASP A 79 0.72 13.90 0.74
N GLY A 80 1.00 12.75 0.11
CA GLY A 80 0.33 12.29 -1.09
C GLY A 80 -1.10 11.84 -0.84
N ALA A 81 -1.58 10.91 -1.64
CA ALA A 81 -2.87 10.27 -1.45
C ALA A 81 -2.78 8.76 -1.68
N VAL A 82 -3.62 8.02 -0.98
CA VAL A 82 -3.85 6.60 -1.23
C VAL A 82 -5.25 6.46 -1.81
N LEU A 83 -5.37 5.73 -2.92
CA LEU A 83 -6.63 5.28 -3.49
C LEU A 83 -6.73 3.76 -3.28
N PRO A 84 -7.40 3.30 -2.19
CA PRO A 84 -7.63 1.88 -2.01
C PRO A 84 -8.66 1.37 -3.02
N VAL A 85 -8.37 0.21 -3.61
CA VAL A 85 -9.25 -0.53 -4.50
C VAL A 85 -9.48 -1.90 -3.89
N LEU A 86 -10.59 -2.07 -3.18
CA LEU A 86 -10.97 -3.37 -2.62
C LEU A 86 -11.45 -4.28 -3.76
N HIS A 87 -10.63 -5.28 -4.10
CA HIS A 87 -10.91 -6.26 -5.14
C HIS A 87 -11.81 -7.38 -4.58
N LEU A 88 -13.12 -7.13 -4.60
CA LEU A 88 -14.18 -8.08 -4.21
C LEU A 88 -14.45 -9.09 -5.32
N ASN A 89 -13.51 -10.00 -5.54
CA ASN A 89 -13.68 -11.08 -6.51
C ASN A 89 -14.56 -12.24 -6.02
N GLY A 90 -14.89 -12.25 -4.73
CA GLY A 90 -15.83 -13.16 -4.09
C GLY A 90 -15.18 -14.28 -3.29
N TYR A 91 -13.88 -14.55 -3.48
CA TYR A 91 -13.24 -15.77 -3.00
C TYR A 91 -11.75 -15.61 -2.69
N LYS A 92 -11.30 -16.33 -1.66
CA LYS A 92 -9.89 -16.56 -1.32
C LYS A 92 -9.40 -17.89 -1.93
N ILE A 93 -8.61 -18.71 -1.24
CA ILE A 93 -8.03 -19.94 -1.81
C ILE A 93 -9.11 -21.00 -2.06
N ALA A 94 -9.87 -21.34 -1.02
CA ALA A 94 -10.88 -22.42 -1.05
C ALA A 94 -12.18 -22.03 -0.35
N ASN A 95 -12.38 -20.72 -0.10
CA ASN A 95 -13.51 -20.19 0.66
C ASN A 95 -13.99 -18.87 0.05
N PRO A 96 -15.26 -18.49 0.29
CA PRO A 96 -15.69 -17.13 0.03
C PRO A 96 -15.01 -16.12 0.96
N ALA A 97 -14.87 -14.87 0.52
CA ALA A 97 -14.41 -13.77 1.37
C ALA A 97 -15.56 -13.17 2.20
N ILE A 98 -15.30 -12.76 3.44
CA ILE A 98 -16.32 -12.21 4.36
C ILE A 98 -16.97 -10.96 3.76
N LEU A 99 -16.15 -9.98 3.33
CA LEU A 99 -16.64 -8.71 2.78
C LEU A 99 -17.39 -8.89 1.45
N ALA A 100 -17.20 -10.01 0.77
CA ALA A 100 -17.97 -10.32 -0.43
C ALA A 100 -19.37 -10.89 -0.13
N ARG A 101 -19.65 -11.32 1.10
CA ARG A 101 -20.90 -11.99 1.51
C ARG A 101 -21.83 -11.15 2.39
N ILE A 102 -21.30 -10.14 3.07
CA ILE A 102 -22.13 -9.15 3.77
C ILE A 102 -22.95 -8.33 2.77
N SER A 103 -23.99 -7.66 3.24
CA SER A 103 -24.82 -6.81 2.38
C SER A 103 -24.05 -5.60 1.85
N HIS A 104 -24.53 -5.06 0.72
CA HIS A 104 -23.99 -3.82 0.16
C HIS A 104 -24.01 -2.66 1.17
N GLU A 105 -25.10 -2.55 1.95
CA GLU A 105 -25.24 -1.49 2.96
C GLU A 105 -24.30 -1.67 4.16
N GLU A 106 -24.09 -2.89 4.63
CA GLU A 106 -23.10 -3.16 5.70
C GLU A 106 -21.68 -2.81 5.23
N LEU A 107 -21.32 -3.23 4.02
CA LEU A 107 -20.01 -2.94 3.43
C LEU A 107 -19.78 -1.43 3.24
N LYS A 108 -20.79 -0.73 2.72
CA LYS A 108 -20.77 0.73 2.58
C LYS A 108 -20.64 1.41 3.94
N SER A 109 -21.42 0.97 4.93
CA SER A 109 -21.41 1.53 6.28
C SER A 109 -20.06 1.32 6.97
N LEU A 110 -19.42 0.16 6.77
CA LEU A 110 -18.09 -0.14 7.28
C LEU A 110 -17.05 0.88 6.78
N PHE A 111 -16.96 1.09 5.46
CA PHE A 111 -15.98 2.00 4.89
C PHE A 111 -16.29 3.48 5.16
N ILE A 112 -17.58 3.86 5.23
CA ILE A 112 -17.97 5.17 5.75
C ILE A 112 -17.51 5.34 7.20
N GLY A 113 -17.67 4.30 8.04
CA GLY A 113 -17.21 4.28 9.43
C GLY A 113 -15.68 4.42 9.54
N TYR A 114 -14.92 3.86 8.59
CA TYR A 114 -13.48 4.11 8.50
C TYR A 114 -13.13 5.50 7.97
N GLY A 115 -14.08 6.31 7.49
CA GLY A 115 -13.83 7.65 6.96
C GLY A 115 -13.45 7.67 5.47
N TYR A 116 -13.93 6.69 4.70
CA TYR A 116 -13.82 6.67 3.24
C TYR A 116 -15.17 6.94 2.56
N LYS A 117 -15.10 7.37 1.30
CA LYS A 117 -16.23 7.52 0.39
C LYS A 117 -16.21 6.36 -0.61
N PRO A 118 -16.95 5.25 -0.36
CA PRO A 118 -16.93 4.10 -1.25
C PRO A 118 -17.60 4.42 -2.59
N ARG A 119 -16.92 4.11 -3.68
CA ARG A 119 -17.42 4.11 -5.06
C ARG A 119 -17.48 2.66 -5.55
N PHE A 120 -18.67 2.20 -5.92
CA PHE A 120 -18.88 0.82 -6.35
C PHE A 120 -18.72 0.71 -7.87
N VAL A 121 -17.84 -0.19 -8.31
CA VAL A 121 -17.70 -0.60 -9.71
C VAL A 121 -17.97 -2.09 -9.76
N GLU A 122 -19.14 -2.47 -10.26
CA GLU A 122 -19.68 -3.82 -10.11
C GLU A 122 -20.22 -4.36 -11.43
N GLY A 123 -19.84 -5.59 -11.78
CA GLY A 123 -20.33 -6.24 -13.00
C GLY A 123 -19.41 -7.35 -13.51
N SER A 124 -19.79 -7.93 -14.65
CA SER A 124 -19.04 -8.99 -15.32
C SER A 124 -18.96 -8.83 -16.84
N ASP A 125 -19.62 -7.83 -17.41
CA ASP A 125 -19.51 -7.48 -18.83
C ASP A 125 -18.31 -6.55 -19.03
N PRO A 126 -17.30 -6.92 -19.85
CA PRO A 126 -16.08 -6.12 -20.01
C PRO A 126 -16.32 -4.70 -20.53
N GLU A 127 -17.17 -4.52 -21.55
CA GLU A 127 -17.41 -3.21 -22.17
C GLU A 127 -18.04 -2.23 -21.18
N MET A 128 -19.09 -2.66 -20.49
CA MET A 128 -19.71 -1.89 -19.41
C MET A 128 -18.71 -1.56 -18.30
N MET A 129 -17.91 -2.55 -17.87
CA MET A 129 -16.95 -2.38 -16.78
C MET A 129 -15.80 -1.44 -17.15
N HIS A 130 -15.38 -1.39 -18.41
CA HIS A 130 -14.41 -0.40 -18.89
C HIS A 130 -14.93 1.02 -18.73
N HIS A 131 -16.18 1.29 -19.15
CA HIS A 131 -16.80 2.61 -18.99
C HIS A 131 -16.98 3.00 -17.53
N LEU A 132 -17.51 2.09 -16.71
CA LEU A 132 -17.71 2.34 -15.27
C LEU A 132 -16.39 2.62 -14.53
N MET A 133 -15.34 1.84 -14.83
CA MET A 133 -14.03 2.05 -14.22
C MET A 133 -13.41 3.36 -14.68
N ALA A 134 -13.50 3.72 -15.97
CA ALA A 134 -12.96 4.98 -16.47
C ALA A 134 -13.62 6.20 -15.82
N GLU A 135 -14.96 6.24 -15.78
CA GLU A 135 -15.72 7.33 -15.15
C GLU A 135 -15.42 7.43 -13.64
N THR A 136 -15.32 6.27 -12.96
CA THR A 136 -15.01 6.23 -11.54
C THR A 136 -13.59 6.71 -11.28
N MET A 137 -12.61 6.29 -12.07
CA MET A 137 -11.20 6.72 -11.94
C MET A 137 -11.06 8.23 -12.15
N ASP A 138 -11.70 8.80 -13.18
CA ASP A 138 -11.70 10.25 -13.40
C ASP A 138 -12.30 10.99 -12.21
N THR A 139 -13.42 10.48 -11.68
CA THR A 139 -14.10 11.05 -10.51
C THR A 139 -13.20 11.03 -9.27
N VAL A 140 -12.64 9.88 -8.91
CA VAL A 140 -11.86 9.75 -7.65
C VAL A 140 -10.54 10.52 -7.73
N ILE A 141 -9.90 10.59 -8.91
CA ILE A 141 -8.69 11.39 -9.10
C ILE A 141 -9.01 12.88 -8.99
N ALA A 142 -10.13 13.34 -9.56
CA ALA A 142 -10.58 14.71 -9.40
C ALA A 142 -10.90 15.05 -7.93
N GLU A 143 -11.55 14.14 -7.20
CA GLU A 143 -11.83 14.31 -5.77
C GLU A 143 -10.55 14.39 -4.93
N ILE A 144 -9.57 13.51 -5.17
CA ILE A 144 -8.26 13.54 -4.50
C ILE A 144 -7.57 14.88 -4.73
N ARG A 145 -7.53 15.35 -5.98
CA ARG A 145 -6.91 16.64 -6.32
C ARG A 145 -7.63 17.81 -5.68
N ALA A 146 -8.96 17.82 -5.69
CA ALA A 146 -9.73 18.87 -5.02
C ALA A 146 -9.46 18.93 -3.50
N ILE A 147 -9.35 17.77 -2.84
CA ILE A 147 -8.96 17.68 -1.43
C ILE A 147 -7.57 18.29 -1.20
N GLN A 148 -6.59 17.91 -2.04
CA GLN A 148 -5.22 18.41 -1.93
C GLN A 148 -5.16 19.92 -2.20
N ASP A 149 -5.84 20.40 -3.24
CA ASP A 149 -5.87 21.82 -3.61
C ASP A 149 -6.52 22.68 -2.51
N ASP A 150 -7.62 22.22 -1.91
CA ASP A 150 -8.29 22.92 -0.82
C ASP A 150 -7.40 23.00 0.43
N ALA A 151 -6.68 21.92 0.75
CA ALA A 151 -5.74 21.91 1.87
C ALA A 151 -4.52 22.81 1.63
N ARG A 152 -3.97 22.81 0.42
CA ARG A 152 -2.70 23.49 0.08
C ARG A 152 -2.89 24.97 -0.25
N ASN A 153 -3.98 25.33 -0.92
CA ASN A 153 -4.22 26.68 -1.41
C ASN A 153 -5.26 27.46 -0.56
N ASN A 154 -6.22 26.77 0.06
CA ASN A 154 -7.28 27.40 0.86
C ASN A 154 -7.12 27.18 2.37
N GLY A 155 -6.11 26.40 2.79
CA GLY A 155 -5.78 26.17 4.19
C GLY A 155 -6.74 25.22 4.93
N ASN A 156 -7.59 24.48 4.22
CA ASN A 156 -8.48 23.50 4.84
C ASN A 156 -7.74 22.19 5.13
N THR A 157 -7.05 22.14 6.27
CA THR A 157 -6.26 20.96 6.67
C THR A 157 -7.06 19.96 7.53
N LYS A 158 -8.40 20.02 7.51
CA LYS A 158 -9.23 19.04 8.22
C LYS A 158 -9.14 17.67 7.55
N ARG A 159 -9.32 16.58 8.32
CA ARG A 159 -9.39 15.23 7.74
C ARG A 159 -10.51 15.16 6.70
N PRO A 160 -10.21 14.87 5.43
CA PRO A 160 -11.23 14.69 4.42
C PRO A 160 -11.82 13.27 4.50
N ILE A 161 -12.92 13.05 3.77
CA ILE A 161 -13.41 11.70 3.48
C ILE A 161 -12.78 11.26 2.16
N TRP A 162 -11.75 10.43 2.24
CA TRP A 162 -10.99 9.99 1.06
C TRP A 162 -11.81 9.03 0.19
N PRO A 163 -11.76 9.15 -1.15
CA PRO A 163 -12.41 8.18 -2.02
C PRO A 163 -11.73 6.82 -1.95
N MET A 164 -12.53 5.76 -2.08
CA MET A 164 -12.03 4.41 -2.29
C MET A 164 -12.95 3.68 -3.26
N ILE A 165 -12.40 2.70 -3.98
CA ILE A 165 -13.16 1.91 -4.96
C ILE A 165 -13.43 0.53 -4.37
N ILE A 166 -14.70 0.11 -4.43
CA ILE A 166 -15.10 -1.27 -4.22
C ILE A 166 -15.30 -1.87 -5.61
N PHE A 167 -14.36 -2.72 -6.02
CA PHE A 167 -14.36 -3.35 -7.34
C PHE A 167 -14.87 -4.78 -7.24
N ARG A 168 -16.13 -5.01 -7.64
CA ARG A 168 -16.77 -6.33 -7.61
C ARG A 168 -16.81 -6.93 -9.02
N SER A 169 -15.99 -7.95 -9.24
CA SER A 169 -15.94 -8.70 -10.50
C SER A 169 -15.80 -10.21 -10.21
N PRO A 170 -16.06 -11.11 -11.16
CA PRO A 170 -15.90 -12.55 -10.90
C PRO A 170 -14.43 -12.95 -10.73
N LYS A 171 -14.07 -13.75 -9.72
CA LYS A 171 -12.74 -14.38 -9.67
C LYS A 171 -12.48 -15.23 -10.91
N GLY A 172 -11.29 -15.12 -11.51
CA GLY A 172 -10.97 -15.81 -12.77
C GLY A 172 -11.69 -15.22 -13.99
N TRP A 173 -12.09 -13.95 -13.91
CA TRP A 173 -12.85 -13.25 -14.95
C TRP A 173 -12.26 -13.44 -16.34
N THR A 174 -13.11 -13.71 -17.33
CA THR A 174 -12.78 -14.03 -18.73
C THR A 174 -12.14 -15.41 -18.94
N GLY A 175 -11.88 -16.14 -17.87
CA GLY A 175 -11.42 -17.53 -17.91
C GLY A 175 -12.52 -18.54 -18.27
N PRO A 176 -12.17 -19.84 -18.27
CA PRO A 176 -13.13 -20.92 -18.46
C PRO A 176 -14.27 -20.83 -17.45
N LYS A 177 -15.52 -20.85 -17.94
CA LYS A 177 -16.70 -20.82 -17.09
C LYS A 177 -16.83 -22.09 -16.25
N GLU A 178 -16.46 -23.22 -16.84
CA GLU A 178 -16.52 -24.55 -16.25
C GLU A 178 -15.31 -25.38 -16.67
N VAL A 179 -14.79 -26.19 -15.75
CA VAL A 179 -13.81 -27.24 -16.03
C VAL A 179 -14.28 -28.50 -15.30
N ASP A 180 -14.31 -29.65 -15.99
CA ASP A 180 -14.75 -30.93 -15.41
C ASP A 180 -16.14 -30.91 -14.75
N GLY A 181 -17.13 -30.23 -15.34
CA GLY A 181 -18.47 -30.12 -14.75
C GLY A 181 -18.55 -29.19 -13.54
N LYS A 182 -17.45 -28.49 -13.21
CA LYS A 182 -17.35 -27.62 -12.02
C LYS A 182 -17.19 -26.18 -12.44
N LYS A 183 -18.04 -25.30 -11.90
CA LYS A 183 -17.93 -23.85 -12.05
C LYS A 183 -16.54 -23.37 -11.65
N THR A 184 -15.88 -22.65 -12.55
CA THR A 184 -14.49 -22.17 -12.42
C THR A 184 -14.44 -20.65 -12.34
N GLU A 185 -14.93 -19.92 -13.34
CA GLU A 185 -15.12 -18.46 -13.24
C GLU A 185 -16.16 -18.12 -12.17
N GLY A 186 -15.89 -17.07 -11.38
CA GLY A 186 -16.70 -16.70 -10.23
C GLY A 186 -16.70 -17.79 -9.16
N SER A 187 -15.58 -18.50 -9.02
CA SER A 187 -15.36 -19.55 -8.02
C SER A 187 -13.93 -19.52 -7.49
N TRP A 188 -13.74 -20.01 -6.27
CA TRP A 188 -12.41 -20.22 -5.67
C TRP A 188 -11.53 -21.18 -6.50
N ARG A 189 -12.14 -22.05 -7.32
CA ARG A 189 -11.43 -22.99 -8.20
C ARG A 189 -10.53 -22.32 -9.24
N SER A 190 -10.76 -21.04 -9.53
CA SER A 190 -9.90 -20.24 -10.42
C SER A 190 -8.67 -19.64 -9.74
N HIS A 191 -8.42 -19.92 -8.45
CA HIS A 191 -7.37 -19.23 -7.70
C HIS A 191 -5.93 -19.57 -8.12
N GLN A 192 -5.61 -20.85 -8.31
CA GLN A 192 -4.31 -21.29 -8.81
C GLN A 192 -4.41 -21.60 -10.30
N VAL A 193 -4.25 -22.87 -10.69
CA VAL A 193 -4.31 -23.29 -12.09
C VAL A 193 -5.67 -23.95 -12.34
N PRO A 194 -6.50 -23.41 -13.25
CA PRO A 194 -7.82 -24.00 -13.52
C PRO A 194 -7.74 -25.33 -14.29
N PHE A 195 -6.57 -25.69 -14.81
CA PHE A 195 -6.30 -26.96 -15.50
C PHE A 195 -5.21 -27.74 -14.76
N SER A 196 -5.43 -29.04 -14.56
CA SER A 196 -4.41 -29.98 -14.09
C SER A 196 -4.11 -31.01 -15.18
N GLU A 197 -3.05 -31.82 -15.02
CA GLU A 197 -2.85 -33.03 -15.84
C GLU A 197 -2.76 -32.79 -17.37
N MET A 198 -2.15 -31.68 -17.79
CA MET A 198 -2.05 -31.28 -19.20
C MET A 198 -1.38 -32.34 -20.10
N SER A 199 -0.54 -33.22 -19.55
CA SER A 199 0.12 -34.31 -20.30
C SER A 199 -0.80 -35.49 -20.61
N THR A 200 -1.88 -35.68 -19.84
CA THR A 200 -2.75 -36.86 -19.91
C THR A 200 -4.19 -36.51 -20.27
N ARG A 201 -4.54 -35.22 -20.36
CA ARG A 201 -5.90 -34.73 -20.64
C ARG A 201 -5.94 -33.82 -21.88
N PRO A 202 -6.14 -34.38 -23.09
CA PRO A 202 -6.22 -33.59 -24.33
C PRO A 202 -7.37 -32.57 -24.35
N ASP A 203 -8.46 -32.87 -23.64
CA ASP A 203 -9.59 -31.97 -23.44
C ASP A 203 -9.20 -30.70 -22.67
N HIS A 204 -8.30 -30.79 -21.68
CA HIS A 204 -7.74 -29.62 -20.99
C HIS A 204 -6.86 -28.77 -21.91
N ILE A 205 -6.08 -29.40 -22.80
CA ILE A 205 -5.30 -28.67 -23.81
C ILE A 205 -6.24 -27.88 -24.73
N LYS A 206 -7.36 -28.48 -25.15
CA LYS A 206 -8.36 -27.79 -25.98
C LYS A 206 -8.98 -26.61 -25.25
N LEU A 207 -9.37 -26.76 -23.98
CA LEU A 207 -9.90 -25.65 -23.18
C LEU A 207 -8.90 -24.49 -23.04
N LEU A 208 -7.61 -24.80 -22.86
CA LEU A 208 -6.55 -23.80 -22.85
C LEU A 208 -6.42 -23.09 -24.20
N ASP A 209 -6.43 -23.84 -25.31
CA ASP A 209 -6.35 -23.27 -26.67
C ASP A 209 -7.55 -22.35 -26.97
N ASP A 210 -8.77 -22.81 -26.68
CA ASP A 210 -10.00 -22.03 -26.84
C ASP A 210 -9.97 -20.76 -25.99
N TRP A 211 -9.51 -20.85 -24.74
CA TRP A 211 -9.38 -19.69 -23.85
C TRP A 211 -8.35 -18.68 -24.36
N MET A 212 -7.15 -19.12 -24.74
CA MET A 212 -6.11 -18.23 -25.28
C MET A 212 -6.55 -17.56 -26.59
N LYS A 213 -7.25 -18.29 -27.46
CA LYS A 213 -7.81 -17.74 -28.71
C LYS A 213 -8.96 -16.76 -28.49
N SER A 214 -9.69 -16.86 -27.38
CA SER A 214 -10.78 -15.92 -27.08
C SER A 214 -10.31 -14.46 -26.92
N TYR A 215 -9.02 -14.26 -26.61
CA TYR A 215 -8.41 -12.92 -26.55
C TYR A 215 -8.00 -12.37 -27.93
N ARG A 216 -8.19 -13.14 -29.01
CA ARG A 216 -7.86 -12.76 -30.40
C ARG A 216 -6.43 -12.21 -30.51
N PRO A 217 -5.40 -13.00 -30.17
CA PRO A 217 -4.01 -12.53 -30.13
C PRO A 217 -3.53 -11.93 -31.47
N GLU A 218 -4.10 -12.35 -32.59
CA GLU A 218 -3.88 -11.77 -33.93
C GLU A 218 -4.33 -10.30 -34.05
N GLU A 219 -5.26 -9.86 -33.21
CA GLU A 219 -5.66 -8.46 -33.10
C GLU A 219 -4.68 -7.65 -32.23
N LEU A 220 -3.86 -8.30 -31.38
CA LEU A 220 -3.00 -7.67 -30.38
C LEU A 220 -1.51 -7.67 -30.72
N PHE A 221 -1.05 -8.67 -31.47
CA PHE A 221 0.35 -8.86 -31.86
C PHE A 221 0.50 -8.91 -33.38
N ASP A 222 1.66 -8.51 -33.89
CA ASP A 222 2.00 -8.68 -35.30
C ASP A 222 2.53 -10.09 -35.61
N GLU A 223 2.81 -10.37 -36.89
CA GLU A 223 3.34 -11.65 -37.36
C GLU A 223 4.72 -12.02 -36.79
N ASN A 224 5.46 -11.04 -36.26
CA ASN A 224 6.76 -11.24 -35.61
C ASN A 224 6.63 -11.45 -34.09
N GLY A 225 5.40 -11.38 -33.55
CA GLY A 225 5.11 -11.49 -32.13
C GLY A 225 5.38 -10.21 -31.33
N ALA A 226 5.53 -9.06 -31.99
CA ALA A 226 5.62 -7.77 -31.32
C ALA A 226 4.22 -7.27 -30.95
N PHE A 227 4.08 -6.65 -29.78
CA PHE A 227 2.82 -6.02 -29.37
C PHE A 227 2.55 -4.81 -30.27
N LYS A 228 1.32 -4.71 -30.79
CA LYS A 228 0.96 -3.67 -31.77
C LYS A 228 1.17 -2.27 -31.20
N ARG A 229 1.73 -1.40 -32.04
CA ARG A 229 2.20 -0.07 -31.63
C ARG A 229 1.07 0.83 -31.18
N GLU A 230 -0.04 0.82 -31.90
CA GLU A 230 -1.24 1.62 -31.60
C GLU A 230 -1.83 1.29 -30.21
N LEU A 231 -1.68 0.04 -29.74
CA LEU A 231 -2.08 -0.36 -28.40
C LEU A 231 -1.02 0.01 -27.35
N ALA A 232 0.27 -0.15 -27.70
CA ALA A 232 1.39 0.22 -26.83
C ALA A 232 1.42 1.73 -26.52
N GLU A 233 0.95 2.57 -27.45
CA GLU A 233 0.89 4.03 -27.29
C GLU A 233 -0.13 4.51 -26.24
N LEU A 234 -1.04 3.65 -25.79
CA LEU A 234 -1.96 3.93 -24.68
C LEU A 234 -1.24 4.01 -23.31
N ALA A 235 -0.08 3.35 -23.17
CA ALA A 235 0.67 3.35 -21.93
C ALA A 235 1.42 4.70 -21.72
N PRO A 236 1.63 5.13 -20.46
CA PRO A 236 2.47 6.29 -20.17
C PRO A 236 3.90 6.14 -20.74
N LYS A 237 4.63 7.26 -20.86
CA LYS A 237 6.02 7.29 -21.34
C LYS A 237 6.99 7.73 -20.25
N GLY A 238 8.27 7.38 -20.40
CA GLY A 238 9.34 7.78 -19.47
C GLY A 238 9.10 7.30 -18.04
N GLU A 239 9.35 8.17 -17.06
CA GLU A 239 9.19 7.90 -15.62
C GLU A 239 7.73 7.98 -15.13
N ARG A 240 6.77 8.29 -16.01
CA ARG A 240 5.34 8.21 -15.69
C ARG A 240 4.78 6.78 -15.79
N ARG A 241 5.56 5.83 -16.32
CA ARG A 241 5.23 4.39 -16.28
C ARG A 241 5.45 3.89 -14.86
N MET A 242 4.50 3.13 -14.30
CA MET A 242 4.63 2.60 -12.93
C MET A 242 5.91 1.75 -12.76
N GLY A 243 6.26 0.93 -13.75
CA GLY A 243 7.50 0.12 -13.73
C GLY A 243 8.81 0.91 -13.89
N ALA A 244 8.75 2.21 -14.19
CA ALA A 244 9.92 3.09 -14.32
C ALA A 244 9.83 4.33 -13.41
N ASN A 245 8.84 4.38 -12.52
CA ASN A 245 8.66 5.49 -11.61
C ASN A 245 9.76 5.43 -10.53
N PRO A 246 10.54 6.51 -10.29
CA PRO A 246 11.57 6.55 -9.26
C PRO A 246 11.10 6.13 -7.87
N GLN A 247 9.83 6.37 -7.53
CA GLN A 247 9.25 5.98 -6.24
C GLN A 247 9.23 4.45 -6.05
N ALA A 248 9.19 3.69 -7.15
CA ALA A 248 9.27 2.23 -7.11
C ALA A 248 10.72 1.69 -7.17
N ASN A 249 11.71 2.58 -7.09
CA ASN A 249 13.13 2.24 -6.96
C ASN A 249 13.80 3.22 -5.98
N GLY A 250 13.26 3.26 -4.75
CA GLY A 250 13.53 4.31 -3.76
C GLY A 250 15.01 4.58 -3.44
N GLY A 251 15.90 3.61 -3.68
CA GLY A 251 17.35 3.80 -3.51
C GLY A 251 17.93 5.00 -4.26
N ILE A 252 17.31 5.43 -5.37
CA ILE A 252 17.75 6.63 -6.12
C ILE A 252 17.23 7.95 -5.53
N LEU A 253 16.25 7.89 -4.63
CA LEU A 253 15.62 9.04 -3.97
C LEU A 253 16.18 9.29 -2.56
N LEU A 254 16.87 8.31 -1.97
CA LEU A 254 17.43 8.37 -0.62
C LEU A 254 18.33 9.59 -0.41
N LYS A 255 18.09 10.30 0.69
CA LYS A 255 18.93 11.40 1.17
C LYS A 255 19.41 11.10 2.57
N GLY A 256 20.71 10.92 2.72
CA GLY A 256 21.33 10.69 4.02
C GLY A 256 20.96 11.78 5.03
N LEU A 257 20.66 11.35 6.26
CA LEU A 257 20.31 12.26 7.34
C LEU A 257 21.48 13.18 7.71
N LYS A 258 21.13 14.41 8.07
CA LYS A 258 22.04 15.28 8.83
C LYS A 258 22.11 14.80 10.26
N MET A 259 23.21 14.17 10.63
CA MET A 259 23.43 13.59 11.95
C MET A 259 24.24 14.56 12.82
N PRO A 260 23.86 14.80 14.09
CA PRO A 260 24.74 15.45 15.05
C PRO A 260 25.86 14.47 15.45
N ASP A 261 26.92 14.98 16.08
CA ASP A 261 27.98 14.13 16.59
C ASP A 261 27.45 13.28 17.76
N PHE A 262 27.38 11.96 17.59
CA PHE A 262 26.84 11.06 18.62
C PHE A 262 27.64 11.12 19.94
N ARG A 263 28.91 11.56 19.89
CA ARG A 263 29.77 11.69 21.07
C ARG A 263 29.29 12.78 22.03
N ASP A 264 28.55 13.77 21.54
CA ASP A 264 27.97 14.84 22.36
C ASP A 264 26.87 14.31 23.31
N TYR A 265 26.38 13.09 23.06
CA TYR A 265 25.33 12.43 23.84
C TYR A 265 25.89 11.36 24.78
N ALA A 266 27.21 11.15 24.81
CA ALA A 266 27.83 10.11 25.62
C ALA A 266 27.69 10.37 27.13
N LEU A 267 27.38 9.32 27.88
CA LEU A 267 27.44 9.37 29.34
C LEU A 267 28.91 9.40 29.78
N LYS A 268 29.24 10.29 30.72
CA LYS A 268 30.57 10.35 31.33
C LYS A 268 30.75 9.20 32.31
N VAL A 269 31.32 8.08 31.85
CA VAL A 269 31.58 6.89 32.67
C VAL A 269 33.06 6.80 33.00
N GLU A 270 33.46 7.32 34.17
CA GLU A 270 34.86 7.28 34.61
C GLU A 270 35.30 5.88 35.05
N LYS A 271 34.39 5.08 35.62
CA LYS A 271 34.64 3.68 36.03
C LYS A 271 33.39 2.81 35.79
N PRO A 272 33.56 1.50 35.49
CA PRO A 272 32.46 0.57 35.31
C PRO A 272 31.50 0.52 36.51
N GLY A 273 30.19 0.50 36.25
CA GLY A 273 29.15 0.34 37.27
C GLY A 273 28.87 1.57 38.16
N GLN A 274 29.47 2.74 37.87
CA GLN A 274 29.31 3.93 38.73
C GLN A 274 28.24 4.92 38.26
N VAL A 275 27.77 4.80 37.01
CA VAL A 275 26.81 5.74 36.43
C VAL A 275 25.48 5.03 36.20
N VAL A 276 24.42 5.61 36.74
CA VAL A 276 23.04 5.23 36.42
C VAL A 276 22.57 6.13 35.28
N GLY A 277 22.15 5.54 34.17
CA GLY A 277 21.64 6.28 33.02
C GLY A 277 20.49 5.54 32.35
N GLU A 278 19.59 6.29 31.74
CA GLU A 278 18.50 5.75 30.92
C GLU A 278 18.91 5.80 29.45
N ALA A 279 19.35 4.67 28.90
CA ALA A 279 19.90 4.59 27.53
C ALA A 279 18.92 5.15 26.48
N THR A 280 17.64 4.84 26.59
CA THR A 280 16.62 5.33 25.65
C THR A 280 16.33 6.82 25.80
N ARG A 281 16.52 7.41 26.99
CA ARG A 281 16.42 8.88 27.14
C ARG A 281 17.56 9.59 26.40
N VAL A 282 18.77 9.03 26.45
CA VAL A 282 19.91 9.54 25.67
C VAL A 282 19.61 9.43 24.17
N LEU A 283 19.07 8.29 23.73
CA LEU A 283 18.61 8.10 22.35
C LEU A 283 17.53 9.12 21.97
N GLY A 284 16.54 9.38 22.83
CA GLY A 284 15.49 10.38 22.59
C GLY A 284 16.06 11.78 22.32
N ASN A 285 17.08 12.20 23.07
CA ASN A 285 17.78 13.47 22.83
C ASN A 285 18.50 13.50 21.47
N PHE A 286 19.13 12.38 21.09
CA PHE A 286 19.79 12.24 19.80
C PHE A 286 18.79 12.30 18.64
N LEU A 287 17.68 11.55 18.72
CA LEU A 287 16.62 11.54 17.71
C LEU A 287 15.93 12.90 17.57
N ARG A 288 15.72 13.61 18.69
CA ARG A 288 15.23 15.00 18.69
C ARG A 288 16.11 15.89 17.82
N ASP A 289 17.42 15.85 18.00
CA ASP A 289 18.33 16.74 17.28
C ASP A 289 18.56 16.31 15.82
N ILE A 290 18.55 14.99 15.52
CA ILE A 290 18.42 14.50 14.14
C ILE A 290 17.18 15.10 13.49
N MET A 291 16.03 15.04 14.16
CA MET A 291 14.79 15.58 13.62
C MET A 291 14.89 17.09 13.36
N LYS A 292 15.43 17.88 14.31
CA LYS A 292 15.69 19.32 14.12
C LYS A 292 16.51 19.60 12.87
N LEU A 293 17.64 18.89 12.70
CA LEU A 293 18.55 19.09 11.57
C LEU A 293 17.92 18.72 10.22
N ASN A 294 16.92 17.84 10.23
CA ASN A 294 16.24 17.32 9.06
C ASN A 294 14.81 17.89 8.90
N MET A 295 14.41 18.90 9.68
CA MET A 295 13.08 19.53 9.57
C MET A 295 12.84 20.13 8.18
N LYS A 296 13.84 20.81 7.61
CA LYS A 296 13.74 21.40 6.27
C LYS A 296 13.60 20.35 5.17
N ASN A 297 14.33 19.24 5.28
CA ASN A 297 14.33 18.18 4.28
C ASN A 297 13.12 17.25 4.40
N ARG A 298 12.45 17.27 5.55
CA ARG A 298 11.30 16.40 5.86
C ARG A 298 11.59 14.90 5.72
N ASN A 299 12.85 14.51 5.93
CA ASN A 299 13.34 13.18 5.58
C ASN A 299 13.56 12.25 6.79
N PHE A 300 12.84 12.49 7.89
CA PHE A 300 12.92 11.70 9.12
C PHE A 300 11.58 11.71 9.88
N ARG A 301 11.11 10.52 10.28
CA ARG A 301 9.93 10.29 11.12
C ARG A 301 10.25 9.27 12.21
N VAL A 302 9.40 9.23 13.24
CA VAL A 302 9.44 8.20 14.28
C VAL A 302 8.07 7.55 14.37
N PHE A 303 8.04 6.22 14.46
CA PHE A 303 6.83 5.42 14.60
C PHE A 303 6.86 4.69 15.95
N GLY A 304 5.71 4.58 16.61
CA GLY A 304 5.62 3.87 17.88
C GLY A 304 4.20 3.34 18.13
N PRO A 305 4.03 2.12 18.66
CA PRO A 305 2.71 1.56 18.90
C PRO A 305 2.04 2.09 20.17
N ASP A 306 1.87 3.41 20.29
CA ASP A 306 1.46 4.11 21.53
C ASP A 306 2.50 4.05 22.67
N GLU A 307 3.77 3.94 22.30
CA GLU A 307 4.85 3.69 23.26
C GLU A 307 5.99 4.71 23.23
N THR A 308 5.96 5.74 22.38
CA THR A 308 7.10 6.68 22.23
C THR A 308 7.47 7.32 23.56
N ALA A 309 6.47 7.77 24.33
CA ALA A 309 6.70 8.34 25.65
C ALA A 309 7.12 7.29 26.69
N SER A 310 6.46 6.12 26.69
CA SER A 310 6.75 5.01 27.60
C SER A 310 8.19 4.53 27.45
N ASN A 311 8.67 4.42 26.21
CA ASN A 311 10.04 4.07 25.84
C ASN A 311 11.06 5.20 26.09
N ARG A 312 10.67 6.26 26.81
CA ARG A 312 11.51 7.41 27.20
C ARG A 312 12.02 8.27 26.04
N LEU A 313 11.34 8.26 24.88
CA LEU A 313 11.70 9.07 23.72
C LEU A 313 10.98 10.43 23.68
N GLY A 314 10.40 10.86 24.81
CA GLY A 314 9.60 12.09 24.91
C GLY A 314 10.32 13.39 24.56
N ALA A 315 11.66 13.40 24.51
CA ALA A 315 12.45 14.56 24.03
C ALA A 315 12.10 14.94 22.58
N LEU A 316 11.58 14.01 21.77
CA LEU A 316 11.04 14.31 20.44
C LEU A 316 9.93 15.38 20.50
N PHE A 317 9.12 15.40 21.57
CA PHE A 317 8.01 16.35 21.69
C PHE A 317 8.44 17.79 21.96
N GLU A 318 9.73 18.03 22.23
CA GLU A 318 10.31 19.38 22.30
C GLU A 318 10.36 20.06 20.92
N VAL A 319 10.30 19.29 19.82
CA VAL A 319 10.53 19.80 18.45
C VAL A 319 9.44 19.43 17.46
N THR A 320 8.60 18.47 17.82
CA THR A 320 7.49 18.01 17.02
C THR A 320 6.33 17.60 17.92
N LYS A 321 5.21 17.26 17.32
CA LYS A 321 4.06 16.62 17.94
C LYS A 321 3.82 15.24 17.32
N ARG A 322 2.86 14.51 17.87
CA ARG A 322 2.26 13.32 17.26
C ARG A 322 1.37 13.73 16.09
N THR A 323 1.52 13.07 14.95
CA THR A 323 0.65 13.26 13.79
C THR A 323 -0.76 12.83 14.14
N TRP A 324 -1.73 13.74 14.00
CA TRP A 324 -3.14 13.47 14.27
C TRP A 324 -4.01 14.39 13.41
N MET A 325 -4.92 13.81 12.61
CA MET A 325 -5.82 14.56 11.73
C MET A 325 -7.27 14.63 12.23
N ASP A 326 -7.62 13.85 13.26
CA ASP A 326 -9.00 13.75 13.75
C ASP A 326 -9.29 14.76 14.89
N GLY A 327 -10.50 14.69 15.43
CA GLY A 327 -10.92 15.52 16.57
C GLY A 327 -10.01 15.35 17.79
N THR A 328 -9.91 16.41 18.59
CA THR A 328 -9.16 16.46 19.86
C THR A 328 -10.03 17.06 20.96
N ILE A 329 -9.75 16.71 22.20
CA ILE A 329 -10.30 17.33 23.41
C ILE A 329 -9.19 18.10 24.16
N PRO A 330 -9.53 19.03 25.07
CA PRO A 330 -8.53 19.87 25.76
C PRO A 330 -7.45 19.10 26.54
N GLU A 331 -7.74 17.87 26.97
CA GLU A 331 -6.85 17.00 27.72
C GLU A 331 -5.81 16.27 26.85
N ASP A 332 -6.00 16.27 25.52
CA ASP A 332 -5.08 15.62 24.60
C ASP A 332 -3.75 16.39 24.52
N ASP A 333 -2.63 15.68 24.63
CA ASP A 333 -1.30 16.27 24.70
C ASP A 333 -0.47 16.00 23.43
N ASN A 334 0.26 17.03 22.99
CA ASN A 334 1.23 16.94 21.90
C ASN A 334 0.67 16.35 20.60
N LEU A 335 -0.58 16.65 20.23
CA LEU A 335 -1.18 16.27 18.94
C LEU A 335 -1.13 17.41 17.92
N SER A 336 -0.85 17.10 16.64
CA SER A 336 -0.91 18.06 15.55
C SER A 336 -1.03 17.40 14.16
N PRO A 337 -1.78 18.01 13.23
CA PRO A 337 -1.74 17.65 11.82
C PRO A 337 -0.34 17.69 11.18
N ASP A 338 0.58 18.50 11.72
CA ASP A 338 1.95 18.62 11.22
C ASP A 338 2.99 17.82 12.02
N GLY A 339 2.55 16.96 12.95
CA GLY A 339 3.46 16.10 13.73
C GLY A 339 4.32 15.17 12.86
N ARG A 340 5.41 14.67 13.45
CA ARG A 340 6.40 13.75 12.84
C ARG A 340 6.66 12.48 13.64
N VAL A 341 6.06 12.38 14.82
CA VAL A 341 5.92 11.12 15.56
C VAL A 341 4.56 10.54 15.18
N MET A 342 4.49 9.30 14.75
CA MET A 342 3.24 8.65 14.32
C MET A 342 2.96 7.47 15.22
N GLU A 343 1.79 7.47 15.85
CA GLU A 343 1.42 6.42 16.81
C GLU A 343 0.04 5.87 16.54
N ILE A 344 -0.04 4.54 16.55
CA ILE A 344 -1.26 3.74 16.55
C ILE A 344 -0.92 2.46 17.29
N LEU A 345 -1.79 1.96 18.17
CA LEU A 345 -1.56 0.71 18.91
C LEU A 345 -1.71 -0.50 17.96
N SER A 346 -0.77 -0.63 17.04
CA SER A 346 -0.65 -1.65 16.01
C SER A 346 0.78 -1.65 15.48
N GLU A 347 1.58 -2.61 15.94
CA GLU A 347 2.96 -2.81 15.51
C GLU A 347 3.01 -3.07 14.01
N HIS A 348 2.09 -3.86 13.48
CA HIS A 348 1.96 -4.14 12.05
C HIS A 348 1.80 -2.85 11.22
N THR A 349 1.00 -1.90 11.71
CA THR A 349 0.77 -0.64 11.00
C THR A 349 1.98 0.27 11.10
N CYS A 350 2.59 0.40 12.28
CA CYS A 350 3.82 1.16 12.48
C CYS A 350 4.98 0.62 11.64
N GLN A 351 5.14 -0.70 11.56
CA GLN A 351 6.15 -1.36 10.75
C GLN A 351 5.86 -1.19 9.26
N GLY A 352 4.63 -1.42 8.80
CA GLY A 352 4.29 -1.25 7.38
C GLY A 352 4.40 0.20 6.88
N TRP A 353 4.07 1.20 7.72
CA TRP A 353 4.37 2.59 7.40
C TRP A 353 5.88 2.80 7.25
N LEU A 354 6.67 2.29 8.20
CA LEU A 354 8.11 2.47 8.20
C LEU A 354 8.79 1.85 6.96
N GLU A 355 8.40 0.65 6.56
CA GLU A 355 8.98 -0.06 5.43
C GLU A 355 8.93 0.76 4.12
N ASP A 356 7.81 1.43 3.87
CA ASP A 356 7.61 2.17 2.60
C ASP A 356 7.75 3.69 2.69
N VAL A 357 7.74 4.28 3.89
CA VAL A 357 8.30 5.64 4.10
C VAL A 357 9.79 5.64 3.75
N GLY A 358 10.46 4.50 3.95
CA GLY A 358 11.90 4.27 3.71
C GLY A 358 12.34 4.26 2.25
N SER A 359 11.42 4.26 1.28
CA SER A 359 11.78 4.44 -0.14
C SER A 359 12.37 5.83 -0.45
N ALA A 360 12.42 6.75 0.53
CA ALA A 360 13.15 8.02 0.42
C ALA A 360 13.90 8.47 1.70
N LEU A 361 13.78 7.78 2.84
CA LEU A 361 14.19 8.28 4.18
C LEU A 361 14.92 7.21 5.05
N ASP A 362 15.98 7.57 5.79
CA ASP A 362 16.59 6.68 6.82
C ASP A 362 15.78 6.74 8.13
N ILE A 363 15.32 5.61 8.69
CA ILE A 363 14.50 5.61 9.92
C ILE A 363 14.76 4.37 10.82
N LEU A 364 14.59 4.54 12.14
CA LEU A 364 14.67 3.51 13.20
C LEU A 364 13.29 2.93 13.53
N HIS A 365 13.13 1.60 13.47
CA HIS A 365 12.06 0.86 14.16
C HIS A 365 12.48 0.58 15.60
N LEU A 366 11.61 0.82 16.57
CA LEU A 366 11.83 0.41 17.96
C LEU A 366 10.60 -0.38 18.42
N SER A 367 10.68 -1.70 18.33
CA SER A 367 9.79 -2.62 19.02
C SER A 367 10.53 -3.21 20.22
N ASN A 368 9.88 -3.27 21.39
CA ASN A 368 10.41 -4.03 22.50
C ASN A 368 10.29 -5.53 22.15
N VAL A 369 11.43 -6.22 22.09
CA VAL A 369 11.45 -7.64 22.44
C VAL A 369 11.20 -7.68 23.95
N PRO A 370 10.13 -8.32 24.44
CA PRO A 370 9.98 -8.51 25.88
C PRO A 370 11.19 -9.31 26.37
N MET A 371 11.92 -8.76 27.34
CA MET A 371 12.95 -9.51 28.08
C MET A 371 12.31 -10.61 28.93
#